data_AF-A0A7U2I6V4-F1
#
_entry.id   AF-A0A7U2I6V4-F1
#
_cell.length_a   1.000
_cell.length_b   1.000
_cell.length_c   1.000
_cell.angle_alpha   90.00
_cell.angle_beta   90.00
_cell.angle_gamma   90.00
#
_symmetry.space_group_name_H-M   'P 1'
#
loop_
_entity.id
_entity.type
_entity.pdbx_description
1 polymer ?
#
loop_
_entity_poly.entity_id
_entity_poly.type
_entity_poly.pdbx_seq_one_letter_code
_entity_poly.pdbx_strand_id
1 'polypeptide(L)'
;MNDFERFGRNVVRTFYDPPPCNESNEPIWLLGQRYDSRPPLPKPAPSDSSTTATATAQAERNEDESWIRTSIDDKERKEAPNGEDPTQYGNWPSAFLDDFESRVWMTYRSGFSPIQKSQDPKATSAMSFRVRMQNLASPGFTSDAGFGCMIRSGQCILANALQILRLGRDWRWQENHADKDHAEILSLFADDPQAPFSIHRFVEHGAAVCGKYPGEWFGPSAAARCIQDLANKHREAGLKVYVSGDGADVYEDKLKQVAVDEDGLWQPTLILVGTRLGIDKITPVYWEALKASLQIPQSIGIAGGRPSASHYFVGVQGNNFYYLDPHSTRPLLPFHPPSLAAATSDTPNLTASTTSVSSTTSSTTIVPPADSIPAPSDPRQSLYPPSDLSTCHTRRIRRLQIREMDPSMLLAFLVTSEADYQDWKEGVQGVQGKSVVHVQDKEPPPRGQEREGAIDEVESWDEDGLQ
;
A
#
# COMPACT_ATOMS: atom_id res chain seq x y z
N MET A 1 -34.63 -5.38 -1.35
CA MET A 1 -34.21 -4.49 -0.25
C MET A 1 -33.64 -3.23 -0.89
N ASN A 2 -34.30 -2.10 -0.66
CA ASN A 2 -34.23 -0.92 -1.53
C ASN A 2 -32.93 -0.12 -1.33
N ASP A 3 -32.30 0.32 -2.42
CA ASP A 3 -31.04 1.09 -2.43
C ASP A 3 -31.10 2.37 -1.58
N PHE A 4 -32.29 2.92 -1.34
CA PHE A 4 -32.53 4.07 -0.47
C PHE A 4 -32.24 3.78 1.01
N GLU A 5 -32.57 2.61 1.54
CA GLU A 5 -32.27 2.25 2.94
C GLU A 5 -30.76 2.05 3.15
N ARG A 6 -30.06 1.55 2.11
CA ARG A 6 -28.61 1.35 2.10
C ARG A 6 -27.86 2.69 2.03
N PHE A 7 -28.36 3.63 1.24
CA PHE A 7 -27.84 5.00 1.20
C PHE A 7 -28.07 5.73 2.53
N GLY A 8 -29.25 5.58 3.13
CA GLY A 8 -29.56 6.10 4.47
C GLY A 8 -28.63 5.56 5.55
N ARG A 9 -28.38 4.24 5.59
CA ARG A 9 -27.41 3.64 6.52
C ARG A 9 -25.98 4.12 6.29
N ASN A 10 -25.56 4.30 5.04
CA ASN A 10 -24.22 4.80 4.74
C ASN A 10 -24.03 6.25 5.19
N VAL A 11 -24.98 7.15 4.93
CA VAL A 11 -24.91 8.55 5.38
C VAL A 11 -24.94 8.62 6.91
N VAL A 12 -25.83 7.88 7.57
CA VAL A 12 -25.88 7.81 9.04
C VAL A 12 -24.59 7.24 9.63
N ARG A 13 -23.96 6.22 9.01
CA ARG A 13 -22.67 5.67 9.46
C ARG A 13 -21.50 6.62 9.23
N THR A 14 -21.50 7.41 8.16
CA THR A 14 -20.44 8.40 7.90
C THR A 14 -20.45 9.56 8.91
N PHE A 15 -21.63 9.99 9.37
CA PHE A 15 -21.78 11.11 10.30
C PHE A 15 -21.91 10.70 11.78
N TYR A 16 -22.30 9.45 12.08
CA TYR A 16 -22.72 9.05 13.43
C TYR A 16 -22.07 7.75 13.95
N ASP A 17 -21.10 7.16 13.25
CA ASP A 17 -20.32 6.05 13.80
C ASP A 17 -19.17 6.62 14.65
N PRO A 18 -19.24 6.55 15.99
CA PRO A 18 -18.16 7.04 16.84
C PRO A 18 -16.87 6.27 16.48
N PRO A 19 -15.70 6.95 16.47
CA PRO A 19 -14.44 6.26 16.22
C PRO A 19 -14.29 5.11 17.22
N PRO A 20 -13.77 3.95 16.78
CA PRO A 20 -13.66 2.79 17.64
C PRO A 20 -12.71 3.09 18.81
N CYS A 21 -13.08 2.65 20.00
CA CYS A 21 -12.18 2.60 21.15
C CYS A 21 -11.54 1.21 21.25
N ASN A 22 -10.33 1.18 21.80
CA ASN A 22 -9.62 -0.05 22.13
C ASN A 22 -10.19 -0.64 23.44
N GLU A 23 -11.10 -1.59 23.30
CA GLU A 23 -11.75 -2.27 24.42
C GLU A 23 -11.24 -3.70 24.62
N SER A 24 -10.55 -4.26 23.61
CA SER A 24 -10.05 -5.64 23.61
C SER A 24 -8.69 -5.75 24.30
N ASN A 25 -8.40 -6.95 24.83
CA ASN A 25 -7.08 -7.29 25.38
C ASN A 25 -6.19 -8.03 24.38
N GLU A 26 -6.74 -8.43 23.23
CA GLU A 26 -5.99 -9.14 22.21
C GLU A 26 -4.95 -8.24 21.56
N PRO A 27 -3.78 -8.76 21.12
CA PRO A 27 -2.76 -7.95 20.47
C PRO A 27 -3.29 -7.32 19.19
N ILE A 28 -2.84 -6.10 18.92
CA ILE A 28 -3.11 -5.37 17.69
C ILE A 28 -1.94 -5.65 16.75
N TRP A 29 -2.25 -5.99 15.50
CA TRP A 29 -1.24 -6.13 14.46
C TRP A 29 -1.45 -5.08 13.39
N LEU A 30 -0.37 -4.45 12.93
CA LEU A 30 -0.36 -3.53 11.81
C LEU A 30 0.79 -3.91 10.89
N LEU A 31 0.51 -4.39 9.69
CA LEU A 31 1.51 -4.75 8.67
C LEU A 31 2.73 -5.48 9.28
N GLY A 32 2.48 -6.62 9.94
CA GLY A 32 3.50 -7.45 10.58
C GLY A 32 4.01 -6.99 11.95
N GLN A 33 3.74 -5.75 12.36
CA GLN A 33 4.15 -5.23 13.67
C GLN A 33 3.07 -5.50 14.73
N ARG A 34 3.49 -6.02 15.88
CA ARG A 34 2.62 -6.33 17.02
C ARG A 34 2.65 -5.21 18.06
N TYR A 35 1.48 -4.85 18.57
CA TYR A 35 1.28 -3.93 19.68
C TYR A 35 0.42 -4.58 20.76
N ASP A 36 0.82 -4.47 22.01
CA ASP A 36 0.00 -4.93 23.12
C ASP A 36 -1.09 -3.91 23.43
N SER A 37 -2.34 -4.36 23.51
CA SER A 37 -3.52 -3.49 23.69
C SER A 37 -3.57 -2.75 25.01
N ARG A 38 -2.85 -3.24 26.02
CA ARG A 38 -2.67 -2.57 27.30
C ARG A 38 -1.18 -2.63 27.63
N PRO A 39 -0.46 -1.50 27.62
CA PRO A 39 0.92 -1.50 28.07
C PRO A 39 0.96 -1.98 29.54
N PRO A 40 1.96 -2.80 29.93
CA PRO A 40 2.10 -3.22 31.31
C PRO A 40 2.18 -1.99 32.22
N LEU A 41 1.49 -2.04 33.37
CA LEU A 41 1.60 -1.01 34.40
C LEU A 41 3.07 -0.73 34.68
N PRO A 42 3.50 0.54 34.80
CA PRO A 42 4.88 0.86 35.18
C PRO A 42 5.24 0.05 36.41
N LYS A 43 6.36 -0.69 36.36
CA LYS A 43 6.89 -1.35 37.56
C LYS A 43 7.00 -0.27 38.64
N PRO A 44 6.48 -0.49 39.86
CA PRO A 44 6.63 0.49 40.93
C PRO A 44 8.13 0.79 41.06
N ALA A 45 8.46 2.08 40.99
CA ALA A 45 9.82 2.55 41.26
C ALA A 45 10.28 1.93 42.58
N PRO A 46 11.53 1.45 42.70
CA PRO A 46 12.02 0.94 43.96
C PRO A 46 11.89 2.08 44.98
N SER A 47 10.98 1.90 45.94
CA SER A 47 10.83 2.81 47.05
C SER A 47 12.12 2.74 47.84
N ASP A 48 12.87 3.85 47.86
CA ASP A 48 13.93 4.08 48.84
C ASP A 48 13.30 4.09 50.23
N SER A 49 13.17 2.92 50.83
CA SER A 49 13.04 2.78 52.28
C SER A 49 14.43 2.44 52.82
N SER A 50 15.13 3.49 53.23
CA SER A 50 16.31 3.40 54.08
C SER A 50 15.97 2.60 55.34
N THR A 51 16.46 1.37 55.43
CA THR A 51 16.58 0.68 56.72
C THR A 51 17.92 -0.03 56.79
N THR A 52 18.77 0.50 57.65
CA THR A 52 20.13 0.10 57.98
C THR A 52 20.16 -1.29 58.62
N ALA A 53 20.94 -2.24 58.08
CA ALA A 53 21.58 -3.34 58.84
C ALA A 53 22.60 -4.14 58.00
N THR A 54 23.87 -3.76 58.17
CA THR A 54 25.12 -4.54 58.33
C THR A 54 25.26 -6.00 57.83
N ALA A 55 26.30 -6.19 56.99
CA ALA A 55 27.23 -7.34 56.77
C ALA A 55 26.66 -8.75 56.51
N THR A 56 27.13 -9.54 55.53
CA THR A 56 28.50 -10.10 55.47
C THR A 56 28.74 -10.74 54.09
N ALA A 57 29.99 -10.70 53.61
CA ALA A 57 30.44 -11.28 52.35
C ALA A 57 30.48 -12.81 52.35
N GLN A 58 30.19 -13.43 51.20
CA GLN A 58 30.86 -14.65 50.76
C GLN A 58 30.77 -14.77 49.23
N ALA A 59 31.94 -14.86 48.61
CA ALA A 59 32.14 -15.14 47.20
C ALA A 59 32.32 -16.65 47.03
N GLU A 60 31.61 -17.26 46.09
CA GLU A 60 32.07 -18.49 45.43
C GLU A 60 31.79 -18.40 43.92
N ARG A 61 32.80 -18.83 43.18
CA ARG A 61 32.92 -18.84 41.73
C ARG A 61 32.15 -20.04 41.16
N ASN A 62 31.63 -19.89 39.96
CA ASN A 62 31.74 -20.95 38.95
C ASN A 62 31.82 -20.32 37.57
N GLU A 63 32.83 -20.76 36.82
CA GLU A 63 33.14 -20.38 35.44
C GLU A 63 32.41 -21.31 34.45
N ASP A 64 32.45 -20.90 33.17
CA ASP A 64 32.09 -21.61 31.91
C ASP A 64 30.60 -21.54 31.49
N GLU A 65 30.19 -21.18 30.26
CA GLU A 65 30.90 -20.91 29.00
C GLU A 65 29.97 -20.21 27.98
N SER A 66 30.55 -19.39 27.08
CA SER A 66 30.02 -18.95 25.76
C SER A 66 28.74 -18.06 25.76
N TRP A 67 28.47 -17.11 24.88
CA TRP A 67 28.81 -16.87 23.48
C TRP A 67 28.43 -15.40 23.15
N ILE A 68 29.17 -14.83 22.19
CA ILE A 68 29.04 -13.47 21.68
C ILE A 68 27.63 -13.23 21.09
N ARG A 69 26.94 -12.16 21.54
CA ARG A 69 26.08 -11.32 20.68
C ARG A 69 25.83 -9.96 21.34
N THR A 70 26.15 -8.93 20.58
CA THR A 70 26.03 -7.50 20.87
C THR A 70 24.59 -7.12 21.23
N SER A 71 24.32 -6.91 22.51
CA SER A 71 23.15 -6.18 22.98
C SER A 71 23.41 -4.68 22.79
N ILE A 72 22.78 -4.09 21.77
CA ILE A 72 22.56 -2.65 21.74
C ILE A 72 21.30 -2.39 22.58
N ASP A 73 21.48 -1.57 23.60
CA ASP A 73 20.50 -1.19 24.61
C ASP A 73 19.15 -0.72 24.02
N ASP A 74 18.07 -1.37 24.44
CA ASP A 74 16.66 -0.99 24.28
C ASP A 74 16.26 0.29 25.05
N LYS A 75 17.20 1.17 25.38
CA LYS A 75 16.98 2.30 26.31
C LYS A 75 16.90 3.70 25.68
N GLU A 76 16.95 3.83 24.36
CA GLU A 76 16.81 5.15 23.70
C GLU A 76 15.75 5.21 22.59
N ARG A 77 14.64 4.48 22.76
CA ARG A 77 13.41 4.83 22.01
C ARG A 77 12.77 6.05 22.69
N LYS A 78 13.17 7.25 22.27
CA LYS A 78 12.42 8.47 22.60
C LYS A 78 11.06 8.39 21.92
N GLU A 79 10.07 7.93 22.67
CA GLU A 79 8.65 8.09 22.32
C GLU A 79 8.39 9.56 22.01
N ALA A 80 7.73 9.84 20.89
CA ALA A 80 7.38 11.19 20.50
C ALA A 80 6.40 11.78 21.54
N PRO A 81 6.49 13.09 21.87
CA PRO A 81 5.67 13.69 22.90
C PRO A 81 4.29 14.02 22.33
N ASN A 82 3.43 13.02 22.19
CA ASN A 82 2.00 13.19 21.89
C ASN A 82 1.15 12.46 22.94
N GLY A 83 0.77 13.22 23.98
CA GLY A 83 -0.28 12.90 24.95
C GLY A 83 -0.03 11.72 25.88
N GLU A 84 0.34 11.97 27.14
CA GLU A 84 0.51 10.94 28.19
C GLU A 84 -0.79 10.22 28.58
N ASP A 85 -1.96 10.65 28.07
CA ASP A 85 -3.26 10.08 28.41
C ASP A 85 -3.91 9.35 27.21
N PRO A 86 -3.81 8.00 27.15
CA PRO A 86 -4.47 7.18 26.14
C PRO A 86 -6.00 7.36 26.07
N THR A 87 -6.64 7.85 27.14
CA THR A 87 -8.11 8.04 27.16
C THR A 87 -8.58 9.10 26.17
N GLN A 88 -7.71 10.05 25.80
CA GLN A 88 -8.01 11.09 24.81
C GLN A 88 -8.16 10.53 23.40
N TYR A 89 -7.55 9.38 23.13
CA TYR A 89 -7.57 8.70 21.84
C TYR A 89 -8.17 7.29 21.98
N GLY A 90 -9.26 7.15 22.72
CA GLY A 90 -10.01 5.89 22.77
C GLY A 90 -9.22 4.70 23.30
N ASN A 91 -8.23 4.91 24.17
CA ASN A 91 -7.36 3.90 24.78
C ASN A 91 -6.43 3.14 23.82
N TRP A 92 -6.17 3.69 22.62
CA TRP A 92 -5.21 3.09 21.69
C TRP A 92 -3.77 3.31 22.17
N PRO A 93 -2.85 2.32 22.05
CA PRO A 93 -1.43 2.54 22.32
C PRO A 93 -0.86 3.63 21.40
N SER A 94 -0.08 4.56 21.96
CA SER A 94 0.52 5.69 21.21
C SER A 94 1.37 5.20 20.03
N ALA A 95 2.24 4.21 20.27
CA ALA A 95 3.08 3.61 19.24
C ALA A 95 2.29 3.00 18.07
N PHE A 96 1.10 2.44 18.34
CA PHE A 96 0.20 1.94 17.29
C PHE A 96 -0.41 3.09 16.49
N LEU A 97 -0.86 4.16 17.17
CA LEU A 97 -1.41 5.33 16.50
C LEU A 97 -0.39 6.04 15.61
N ASP A 98 0.85 6.18 16.08
CA ASP A 98 1.94 6.76 15.30
C ASP A 98 2.22 5.92 14.06
N ASP A 99 2.23 4.59 14.20
CA ASP A 99 2.41 3.69 13.06
C ASP A 99 1.27 3.75 12.05
N PHE A 100 0.03 3.74 12.55
CA PHE A 100 -1.18 3.84 11.73
C PHE A 100 -1.21 5.14 10.94
N GLU A 101 -0.90 6.26 11.58
CA GLU A 101 -0.87 7.57 10.95
C GLU A 101 0.24 7.71 9.92
N SER A 102 1.34 6.98 10.09
CA SER A 102 2.48 6.99 9.15
C SER A 102 2.20 6.29 7.82
N ARG A 103 1.15 5.45 7.77
CA ARG A 103 0.82 4.70 6.56
C ARG A 103 0.23 5.65 5.52
N VAL A 104 0.76 5.59 4.31
CA VAL A 104 0.30 6.45 3.21
C VAL A 104 -1.17 6.17 2.91
N TRP A 105 -1.98 7.22 2.96
CA TRP A 105 -3.42 7.21 2.72
C TRP A 105 -3.78 8.01 1.47
N MET A 106 -4.20 7.31 0.42
CA MET A 106 -4.72 7.93 -0.80
C MET A 106 -6.24 7.95 -0.79
N THR A 107 -6.82 9.13 -1.02
CA THR A 107 -8.27 9.33 -1.08
C THR A 107 -8.72 9.73 -2.47
N TYR A 108 -10.03 9.85 -2.66
CA TYR A 108 -10.56 10.61 -3.79
C TYR A 108 -9.98 12.01 -3.83
N ARG A 109 -9.74 12.49 -5.05
CA ARG A 109 -9.19 13.81 -5.34
C ARG A 109 -10.07 14.55 -6.33
N SER A 110 -9.97 15.86 -6.36
CA SER A 110 -10.70 16.73 -7.27
C SER A 110 -9.87 17.94 -7.69
N GLY A 111 -10.11 18.41 -8.91
CA GLY A 111 -9.41 19.55 -9.50
C GLY A 111 -8.21 19.18 -10.36
N PHE A 112 -7.91 17.89 -10.50
CA PHE A 112 -6.81 17.42 -11.34
C PHE A 112 -7.10 17.59 -12.84
N SER A 113 -6.04 17.57 -13.65
CA SER A 113 -6.10 17.66 -15.11
C SER A 113 -7.11 16.66 -15.70
N PRO A 114 -8.01 17.04 -16.62
CA PRO A 114 -9.10 16.17 -17.06
C PRO A 114 -8.63 14.84 -17.66
N ILE A 115 -9.15 13.72 -17.14
CA ILE A 115 -9.06 12.40 -17.76
C ILE A 115 -10.16 12.30 -18.82
N GLN A 116 -9.78 12.05 -20.07
CA GLN A 116 -10.73 12.01 -21.17
C GLN A 116 -11.70 10.83 -21.05
N LYS A 117 -12.95 11.05 -21.45
CA LYS A 117 -13.95 9.99 -21.56
C LYS A 117 -13.67 9.11 -22.77
N SER A 118 -14.00 7.83 -22.66
CA SER A 118 -14.01 6.94 -23.83
C SER A 118 -15.12 7.34 -24.80
N GLN A 119 -14.85 7.21 -26.10
CA GLN A 119 -15.83 7.37 -27.18
C GLN A 119 -16.60 6.07 -27.46
N ASP A 120 -16.26 4.97 -26.78
CA ASP A 120 -16.97 3.71 -26.92
C ASP A 120 -18.40 3.83 -26.36
N PRO A 121 -19.45 3.47 -27.12
CA PRO A 121 -20.84 3.51 -26.66
C PRO A 121 -21.10 2.72 -25.36
N LYS A 122 -20.31 1.67 -25.09
CA LYS A 122 -20.43 0.84 -23.88
C LYS A 122 -19.90 1.53 -22.63
N ALA A 123 -19.04 2.54 -22.76
CA ALA A 123 -18.38 3.19 -21.63
C ALA A 123 -19.39 3.83 -20.65
N THR A 124 -20.40 4.52 -21.18
CA THR A 124 -21.43 5.19 -20.34
C THR A 124 -22.27 4.20 -19.53
N SER A 125 -22.46 2.97 -20.04
CA SER A 125 -23.20 1.91 -19.37
C SER A 125 -22.37 1.18 -18.30
N ALA A 126 -21.04 1.21 -18.42
CA ALA A 126 -20.13 0.64 -17.44
C ALA A 126 -19.96 1.52 -16.18
N MET A 127 -20.24 2.83 -16.29
CA MET A 127 -20.20 3.76 -15.16
C MET A 127 -21.37 3.56 -14.20
N SER A 128 -21.14 3.83 -12.91
CA SER A 128 -22.24 3.93 -11.95
C SER A 128 -23.15 5.12 -12.27
N PHE A 129 -24.44 5.01 -11.90
CA PHE A 129 -25.41 6.09 -12.10
C PHE A 129 -24.92 7.43 -11.52
N ARG A 130 -24.32 7.39 -10.33
CA ARG A 130 -23.79 8.58 -9.65
C ARG A 130 -22.67 9.24 -10.47
N VAL A 131 -21.69 8.46 -10.93
CA VAL A 131 -20.56 8.96 -11.73
C VAL A 131 -21.05 9.58 -13.04
N ARG A 132 -22.01 8.92 -13.71
CA ARG A 132 -22.62 9.44 -14.94
C ARG A 132 -23.32 10.78 -14.72
N MET A 133 -24.12 10.90 -13.67
CA MET A 133 -24.86 12.13 -13.37
C MET A 133 -23.94 13.28 -12.97
N GLN A 134 -22.90 13.02 -12.16
CA GLN A 134 -21.95 14.03 -11.73
C GLN A 134 -21.12 14.62 -12.88
N ASN A 135 -20.92 13.85 -13.96
CA ASN A 135 -20.04 14.22 -15.06
C ASN A 135 -20.79 14.50 -16.37
N LEU A 136 -22.12 14.64 -16.36
CA LEU A 136 -22.93 14.74 -17.59
C LEU A 136 -22.50 15.92 -18.49
N ALA A 137 -22.20 17.08 -17.90
CA ALA A 137 -21.79 18.29 -18.60
C ALA A 137 -20.25 18.49 -18.67
N SER A 138 -19.46 17.55 -18.14
CA SER A 138 -18.00 17.68 -18.12
C SER A 138 -17.37 17.02 -19.35
N PRO A 139 -16.39 17.65 -20.02
CA PRO A 139 -15.68 17.05 -21.15
C PRO A 139 -14.80 15.85 -20.74
N GLY A 140 -14.40 15.78 -19.47
CA GLY A 140 -13.61 14.69 -18.89
C GLY A 140 -13.87 14.53 -17.40
N PHE A 141 -13.14 13.66 -16.73
CA PHE A 141 -13.18 13.51 -15.28
C PHE A 141 -12.09 14.37 -14.65
N THR A 142 -12.47 15.32 -13.79
CA THR A 142 -11.56 16.13 -12.96
C THR A 142 -11.60 15.70 -11.49
N SER A 143 -12.32 14.63 -11.19
CA SER A 143 -12.38 13.97 -9.90
C SER A 143 -12.60 12.49 -10.11
N ASP A 144 -11.99 11.66 -9.26
CA ASP A 144 -12.16 10.21 -9.27
C ASP A 144 -13.24 9.72 -8.28
N ALA A 145 -13.93 10.67 -7.64
CA ALA A 145 -15.01 10.38 -6.71
C ALA A 145 -16.10 9.52 -7.37
N GLY A 146 -16.34 8.35 -6.79
CA GLY A 146 -17.38 7.41 -7.23
C GLY A 146 -16.89 6.28 -8.14
N PHE A 147 -15.66 6.33 -8.67
CA PHE A 147 -15.08 5.21 -9.42
C PHE A 147 -13.67 4.81 -8.98
N GLY A 148 -12.89 5.76 -8.45
CA GLY A 148 -11.46 5.58 -8.18
C GLY A 148 -11.11 4.78 -6.92
N CYS A 149 -12.05 4.31 -6.09
CA CYS A 149 -11.70 3.83 -4.74
C CYS A 149 -10.75 2.64 -4.75
N MET A 150 -10.92 1.68 -5.67
CA MET A 150 -9.98 0.56 -5.79
C MET A 150 -8.62 1.01 -6.34
N ILE A 151 -8.59 2.02 -7.22
CA ILE A 151 -7.32 2.61 -7.69
C ILE A 151 -6.59 3.25 -6.50
N ARG A 152 -7.29 4.02 -5.66
CA ARG A 152 -6.71 4.64 -4.46
C ARG A 152 -6.21 3.60 -3.45
N SER A 153 -6.96 2.51 -3.23
CA SER A 153 -6.49 1.39 -2.40
C SER A 153 -5.24 0.72 -3.00
N GLY A 154 -5.17 0.55 -4.32
CA GLY A 154 -3.98 0.04 -5.01
C GLY A 154 -2.78 0.99 -4.92
N GLN A 155 -3.02 2.31 -5.03
CA GLN A 155 -1.99 3.32 -4.78
C GLN A 155 -1.50 3.27 -3.33
N CYS A 156 -2.37 3.01 -2.35
CA CYS A 156 -1.95 2.81 -0.96
C CYS A 156 -1.01 1.60 -0.82
N ILE A 157 -1.34 0.45 -1.45
CA ILE A 157 -0.44 -0.72 -1.46
C ILE A 157 0.93 -0.33 -2.02
N LEU A 158 0.98 0.27 -3.22
CA LEU A 158 2.24 0.58 -3.88
C LEU A 158 3.04 1.66 -3.12
N ALA A 159 2.37 2.71 -2.62
CA ALA A 159 3.02 3.78 -1.88
C ALA A 159 3.59 3.28 -0.54
N ASN A 160 2.86 2.43 0.19
CA ASN A 160 3.38 1.84 1.43
C ASN A 160 4.48 0.81 1.17
N ALA A 161 4.45 0.07 0.06
CA ALA A 161 5.58 -0.79 -0.34
C ALA A 161 6.85 0.03 -0.58
N LEU A 162 6.76 1.14 -1.33
CA LEU A 162 7.89 2.03 -1.58
C LEU A 162 8.37 2.73 -0.31
N GLN A 163 7.45 3.15 0.56
CA GLN A 163 7.79 3.72 1.86
C GLN A 163 8.57 2.73 2.73
N ILE A 164 8.08 1.50 2.88
CA ILE A 164 8.76 0.48 3.69
C ILE A 164 10.09 0.09 3.05
N LEU A 165 10.16 -0.01 1.73
CA LEU A 165 11.40 -0.33 1.02
C LEU A 165 12.49 0.74 1.22
N ARG A 166 12.13 2.02 1.11
CA ARG A 166 13.10 3.13 1.13
C ARG A 166 13.40 3.66 2.54
N LEU A 167 12.39 3.72 3.40
CA LEU A 167 12.49 4.32 4.74
C LEU A 167 12.54 3.28 5.86
N GLY A 168 12.21 2.02 5.55
CA GLY A 168 12.10 0.95 6.54
C GLY A 168 10.73 0.89 7.22
N ARG A 169 10.40 -0.29 7.76
CA ARG A 169 9.12 -0.53 8.46
C ARG A 169 8.98 0.29 9.75
N ASP A 170 10.08 0.62 10.41
CA ASP A 170 10.11 1.38 11.66
C ASP A 170 9.98 2.90 11.49
N TRP A 171 10.06 3.41 10.25
CA TRP A 171 9.87 4.83 9.98
C TRP A 171 8.48 5.31 10.44
N ARG A 172 8.43 6.53 10.97
CA ARG A 172 7.19 7.17 11.44
C ARG A 172 7.09 8.60 10.90
N TRP A 173 5.91 8.96 10.44
CA TRP A 173 5.59 10.31 9.99
C TRP A 173 5.51 11.28 11.16
N GLN A 174 5.99 12.50 10.93
CA GLN A 174 5.89 13.61 11.88
C GLN A 174 5.45 14.86 11.11
N GLU A 175 4.34 15.46 11.51
CA GLU A 175 3.74 16.61 10.80
C GLU A 175 4.69 17.80 10.63
N ASN A 176 5.54 18.03 11.64
CA ASN A 176 6.50 19.15 11.65
C ASN A 176 7.86 18.80 11.05
N HIS A 177 8.07 17.57 10.58
CA HIS A 177 9.32 17.14 9.98
C HIS A 177 9.16 16.92 8.48
N ALA A 178 9.81 17.79 7.71
CA ALA A 178 9.94 17.68 6.27
C ALA A 178 10.89 16.53 5.91
N ASP A 179 10.37 15.30 5.86
CA ASP A 179 11.11 14.15 5.33
C ASP A 179 11.04 14.17 3.80
N LYS A 180 12.18 14.44 3.16
CA LYS A 180 12.27 14.57 1.70
C LYS A 180 12.04 13.25 1.01
N ASP A 181 12.56 12.16 1.54
CA ASP A 181 12.45 10.85 0.90
C ASP A 181 10.98 10.41 0.91
N HIS A 182 10.25 10.69 2.00
CA HIS A 182 8.80 10.51 2.06
C HIS A 182 8.05 11.42 1.06
N ALA A 183 8.44 12.69 0.94
CA ALA A 183 7.83 13.61 -0.01
C ALA A 183 8.08 13.20 -1.48
N GLU A 184 9.27 12.67 -1.78
CA GLU A 184 9.63 12.10 -3.08
C GLU A 184 8.81 10.85 -3.40
N ILE A 185 8.57 9.96 -2.41
CA ILE A 185 7.65 8.83 -2.61
C ILE A 185 6.26 9.35 -2.99
N LEU A 186 5.73 10.33 -2.27
CA LEU A 186 4.40 10.88 -2.55
C LEU A 186 4.30 11.58 -3.90
N SER A 187 5.37 12.21 -4.39
CA SER A 187 5.36 12.88 -5.71
C SER A 187 5.15 11.90 -6.85
N LEU A 188 5.53 10.63 -6.69
CA LEU A 188 5.26 9.57 -7.67
C LEU A 188 3.75 9.30 -7.86
N PHE A 189 2.91 9.70 -6.91
CA PHE A 189 1.47 9.50 -6.89
C PHE A 189 0.66 10.80 -7.01
N ALA A 190 1.31 11.92 -7.32
CA ALA A 190 0.61 13.19 -7.55
C ALA A 190 -0.51 13.01 -8.59
N ASP A 191 -1.58 13.79 -8.48
CA ASP A 191 -2.74 13.67 -9.36
C ASP A 191 -2.50 14.40 -10.70
N ASP A 192 -1.40 14.04 -11.36
CA ASP A 192 -0.97 14.61 -12.64
C ASP A 192 -0.50 13.51 -13.60
N PRO A 193 -0.77 13.62 -14.92
CA PRO A 193 -0.26 12.67 -15.91
C PRO A 193 1.26 12.46 -15.89
N GLN A 194 2.05 13.42 -15.42
CA GLN A 194 3.50 13.30 -15.34
C GLN A 194 3.97 12.36 -14.23
N ALA A 195 3.19 12.19 -13.16
CA ALA A 195 3.52 11.27 -12.08
C ALA A 195 3.31 9.80 -12.52
N PRO A 196 4.29 8.90 -12.30
CA PRO A 196 4.28 7.54 -12.83
C PRO A 196 3.18 6.64 -12.26
N PHE A 197 2.72 6.92 -11.03
CA PHE A 197 1.69 6.15 -10.34
C PHE A 197 0.42 6.96 -10.09
N SER A 198 0.19 8.02 -10.88
CA SER A 198 -1.00 8.87 -10.75
C SER A 198 -2.30 8.16 -11.13
N ILE A 199 -3.42 8.75 -10.70
CA ILE A 199 -4.76 8.29 -11.10
C ILE A 199 -4.93 8.25 -12.62
N HIS A 200 -4.31 9.18 -13.34
CA HIS A 200 -4.29 9.22 -14.81
C HIS A 200 -3.63 7.98 -15.39
N ARG A 201 -2.46 7.57 -14.86
CA ARG A 201 -1.72 6.40 -15.33
C ARG A 201 -2.46 5.10 -15.03
N PHE A 202 -3.10 4.98 -13.88
CA PHE A 202 -3.96 3.84 -13.57
C PHE A 202 -5.16 3.76 -14.52
N VAL A 203 -5.84 4.88 -14.80
CA VAL A 203 -7.00 4.88 -15.70
C VAL A 203 -6.58 4.61 -17.16
N GLU A 204 -5.50 5.23 -17.63
CA GLU A 204 -4.94 4.99 -18.96
C GLU A 204 -4.55 3.53 -19.14
N HIS A 205 -3.83 2.96 -18.18
CA HIS A 205 -3.43 1.55 -18.22
C HIS A 205 -4.64 0.61 -18.15
N GLY A 206 -5.59 0.87 -17.25
CA GLY A 206 -6.79 0.07 -17.12
C GLY A 206 -7.62 0.04 -18.41
N ALA A 207 -7.69 1.15 -19.14
CA ALA A 207 -8.33 1.21 -20.45
C ALA A 207 -7.58 0.41 -21.51
N ALA A 208 -6.25 0.52 -21.55
CA ALA A 208 -5.43 -0.13 -22.57
C ALA A 208 -5.32 -1.66 -22.39
N VAL A 209 -5.24 -2.14 -21.15
CA VAL A 209 -4.85 -3.53 -20.86
C VAL A 209 -5.94 -4.31 -20.13
N CYS A 210 -6.68 -3.65 -19.24
CA CYS A 210 -7.70 -4.32 -18.41
C CYS A 210 -9.11 -4.22 -18.98
N GLY A 211 -9.30 -3.55 -20.13
CA GLY A 211 -10.62 -3.33 -20.74
C GLY A 211 -11.54 -2.45 -19.89
N LYS A 212 -10.99 -1.59 -19.03
CA LYS A 212 -11.74 -0.74 -18.10
C LYS A 212 -11.87 0.68 -18.64
N TYR A 213 -13.10 1.16 -18.81
CA TYR A 213 -13.28 2.53 -19.30
C TYR A 213 -12.94 3.58 -18.24
N PRO A 214 -12.46 4.78 -18.64
CA PRO A 214 -12.40 5.92 -17.74
C PRO A 214 -13.77 6.17 -17.07
N GLY A 215 -13.78 6.23 -15.74
CA GLY A 215 -15.01 6.35 -14.93
C GLY A 215 -15.63 5.01 -14.51
N GLU A 216 -15.10 3.88 -14.95
CA GLU A 216 -15.50 2.54 -14.50
C GLU A 216 -14.75 2.13 -13.22
N TRP A 217 -15.42 1.38 -12.36
CA TRP A 217 -14.81 0.83 -11.15
C TRP A 217 -13.85 -0.34 -11.46
N PHE A 218 -12.71 -0.36 -10.77
CA PHE A 218 -11.70 -1.41 -10.89
C PHE A 218 -11.94 -2.51 -9.87
N GLY A 219 -11.81 -3.77 -10.29
CA GLY A 219 -11.66 -4.89 -9.35
C GLY A 219 -10.21 -5.08 -8.90
N PRO A 220 -9.97 -5.96 -7.90
CA PRO A 220 -8.62 -6.26 -7.40
C PRO A 220 -7.62 -6.68 -8.50
N SER A 221 -8.02 -7.56 -9.43
CA SER A 221 -7.14 -8.01 -10.53
C SER A 221 -6.70 -6.87 -11.44
N ALA A 222 -7.62 -5.94 -11.78
CA ALA A 222 -7.29 -4.79 -12.63
C ALA A 222 -6.30 -3.84 -11.94
N ALA A 223 -6.46 -3.62 -10.63
CA ALA A 223 -5.53 -2.81 -9.85
C ALA A 223 -4.14 -3.47 -9.77
N ALA A 224 -4.07 -4.79 -9.54
CA ALA A 224 -2.81 -5.52 -9.50
C ALA A 224 -2.03 -5.45 -10.82
N ARG A 225 -2.71 -5.61 -11.96
CA ARG A 225 -2.11 -5.46 -13.29
C ARG A 225 -1.59 -4.04 -13.55
N CYS A 226 -2.36 -3.02 -13.15
CA CYS A 226 -1.88 -1.64 -13.23
C CYS A 226 -0.61 -1.43 -12.39
N ILE A 227 -0.58 -1.91 -11.15
CA ILE A 227 0.60 -1.79 -10.28
C ILE A 227 1.81 -2.47 -10.93
N GLN A 228 1.63 -3.70 -11.45
CA GLN A 228 2.69 -4.45 -12.10
C GLN A 228 3.30 -3.71 -13.28
N ASP A 229 2.47 -3.25 -14.21
CA ASP A 229 2.97 -2.66 -15.44
C ASP A 229 3.48 -1.23 -15.24
N LEU A 230 2.87 -0.45 -14.33
CA LEU A 230 3.37 0.88 -14.00
C LEU A 230 4.72 0.80 -13.27
N ALA A 231 4.89 -0.12 -12.33
CA ALA A 231 6.18 -0.35 -11.68
C ALA A 231 7.25 -0.83 -12.67
N ASN A 232 6.90 -1.74 -13.59
CA ASN A 232 7.82 -2.21 -14.64
C ASN A 232 8.26 -1.09 -15.59
N LYS A 233 7.38 -0.12 -15.88
CA LYS A 233 7.69 1.06 -16.69
C LYS A 233 8.56 2.08 -15.95
N HIS A 234 8.41 2.20 -14.64
CA HIS A 234 9.18 3.12 -13.81
C HIS A 234 10.21 2.37 -12.96
N ARG A 235 11.22 1.77 -13.61
CA ARG A 235 12.24 0.93 -12.96
C ARG A 235 13.05 1.64 -11.87
N GLU A 236 13.18 2.97 -11.97
CA GLU A 236 13.81 3.84 -10.96
C GLU A 236 13.13 3.76 -9.58
N ALA A 237 11.89 3.23 -9.52
CA ALA A 237 11.23 2.93 -8.26
C ALA A 237 12.01 1.93 -7.39
N GLY A 238 12.82 1.06 -8.01
CA GLY A 238 13.60 0.02 -7.34
C GLY A 238 12.77 -1.18 -6.87
N LEU A 239 11.57 -1.36 -7.43
CA LEU A 239 10.61 -2.38 -7.01
C LEU A 239 10.14 -3.23 -8.19
N LYS A 240 10.33 -4.54 -8.11
CA LYS A 240 9.71 -5.53 -9.00
C LYS A 240 8.32 -5.90 -8.51
N VAL A 241 7.45 -6.36 -9.40
CA VAL A 241 6.08 -6.75 -9.04
C VAL A 241 5.69 -8.08 -9.68
N TYR A 242 5.33 -9.03 -8.83
CA TYR A 242 4.77 -10.31 -9.22
C TYR A 242 3.25 -10.32 -8.93
N VAL A 243 2.43 -10.80 -9.86
CA VAL A 243 0.98 -10.92 -9.70
C VAL A 243 0.54 -12.36 -9.92
N SER A 244 -0.15 -12.95 -8.94
CA SER A 244 -0.62 -14.36 -8.98
C SER A 244 -1.89 -14.55 -9.84
N GLY A 245 -1.90 -14.09 -11.09
CA GLY A 245 -3.06 -14.27 -11.97
C GLY A 245 -4.41 -13.94 -11.31
N ASP A 246 -5.44 -14.77 -11.55
CA ASP A 246 -6.78 -14.65 -10.95
C ASP A 246 -7.00 -15.59 -9.75
N GLY A 247 -5.93 -16.15 -9.18
CA GLY A 247 -6.01 -17.15 -8.12
C GLY A 247 -5.03 -16.90 -6.96
N ALA A 248 -5.17 -17.72 -5.93
CA ALA A 248 -4.32 -17.66 -4.73
C ALA A 248 -2.94 -18.35 -4.92
N ASP A 249 -2.66 -18.90 -6.10
CA ASP A 249 -1.47 -19.71 -6.38
C ASP A 249 -0.28 -18.84 -6.79
N VAL A 250 0.78 -18.88 -5.99
CA VAL A 250 2.09 -18.27 -6.29
C VAL A 250 3.03 -19.36 -6.79
N TYR A 251 3.47 -19.24 -8.04
CA TYR A 251 4.42 -20.17 -8.64
C TYR A 251 5.84 -19.66 -8.43
N GLU A 252 6.65 -20.43 -7.69
CA GLU A 252 7.99 -20.05 -7.25
C GLU A 252 8.94 -19.81 -8.44
N ASP A 253 8.87 -20.65 -9.48
CA ASP A 253 9.65 -20.47 -10.70
C ASP A 253 9.38 -19.12 -11.39
N LYS A 254 8.10 -18.73 -11.53
CA LYS A 254 7.71 -17.45 -12.13
C LYS A 254 8.03 -16.27 -11.23
N LEU A 255 7.89 -16.43 -9.92
CA LEU A 255 8.29 -15.40 -8.97
C LEU A 255 9.80 -15.13 -9.08
N LYS A 256 10.62 -16.19 -9.08
CA LYS A 256 12.08 -16.08 -9.19
C LYS A 256 12.53 -15.51 -10.52
N GLN A 257 11.82 -15.78 -11.63
CA GLN A 257 12.08 -15.11 -12.92
C GLN A 257 11.88 -13.59 -12.88
N VAL A 258 11.04 -13.08 -11.97
CA VAL A 258 10.81 -11.64 -11.79
C VAL A 258 11.74 -11.05 -10.74
N ALA A 259 11.97 -11.79 -9.66
CA ALA A 259 12.68 -11.32 -8.47
C ALA A 259 14.19 -11.47 -8.56
N VAL A 260 14.72 -12.44 -9.31
CA VAL A 260 16.16 -12.71 -9.39
C VAL A 260 16.70 -12.15 -10.71
N ASP A 261 17.77 -11.36 -10.63
CA ASP A 261 18.45 -10.83 -11.81
C ASP A 261 19.44 -11.83 -12.44
N GLU A 262 20.15 -11.38 -13.48
CA GLU A 262 21.11 -12.21 -14.23
C GLU A 262 22.32 -12.63 -13.37
N ASP A 263 22.65 -11.88 -12.33
CA ASP A 263 23.74 -12.16 -11.40
C ASP A 263 23.31 -13.09 -10.24
N GLY A 264 22.02 -13.50 -10.23
CA GLY A 264 21.47 -14.33 -9.17
C GLY A 264 21.11 -13.55 -7.90
N LEU A 265 21.08 -12.21 -7.96
CA LEU A 265 20.73 -11.36 -6.82
C LEU A 265 19.22 -11.15 -6.74
N TRP A 266 18.68 -11.26 -5.53
CA TRP A 266 17.28 -10.99 -5.26
C TRP A 266 17.01 -9.48 -5.26
N GLN A 267 16.08 -9.07 -6.11
CA GLN A 267 15.58 -7.71 -6.24
C GLN A 267 14.33 -7.53 -5.38
N PRO A 268 14.16 -6.40 -4.67
CA PRO A 268 12.95 -6.11 -3.91
C PRO A 268 11.69 -6.32 -4.75
N THR A 269 10.82 -7.22 -4.30
CA THR A 269 9.68 -7.71 -5.09
C THR A 269 8.40 -7.61 -4.27
N LEU A 270 7.42 -6.89 -4.81
CA LEU A 270 6.04 -6.85 -4.31
C LEU A 270 5.25 -8.00 -4.93
N ILE A 271 4.82 -8.94 -4.09
CA ILE A 271 3.95 -10.07 -4.43
C ILE A 271 2.51 -9.64 -4.23
N LEU A 272 1.71 -9.70 -5.29
CA LEU A 272 0.31 -9.31 -5.33
C LEU A 272 -0.56 -10.54 -5.59
N VAL A 273 -1.37 -10.92 -4.59
CA VAL A 273 -2.20 -12.12 -4.63
C VAL A 273 -3.68 -11.77 -4.72
N GLY A 274 -4.25 -11.91 -5.91
CA GLY A 274 -5.69 -11.74 -6.13
C GLY A 274 -6.45 -12.99 -5.67
N THR A 275 -7.39 -12.85 -4.74
CA THR A 275 -8.14 -14.01 -4.22
C THR A 275 -9.63 -13.74 -4.09
N ARG A 276 -10.39 -14.83 -4.05
CA ARG A 276 -11.81 -14.83 -3.71
C ARG A 276 -12.12 -15.88 -2.64
N LEU A 277 -12.28 -15.43 -1.40
CA LEU A 277 -12.41 -16.29 -0.22
C LEU A 277 -13.86 -16.70 0.10
N GLY A 278 -14.76 -16.59 -0.87
CA GLY A 278 -16.18 -16.92 -0.72
C GLY A 278 -17.08 -16.29 -1.79
N ILE A 279 -18.38 -16.58 -1.72
CA ILE A 279 -19.37 -16.06 -2.68
C ILE A 279 -19.80 -14.64 -2.26
N ASP A 280 -20.51 -14.53 -1.13
CA ASP A 280 -21.04 -13.26 -0.60
C ASP A 280 -20.25 -12.74 0.61
N LYS A 281 -19.63 -13.65 1.35
CA LYS A 281 -18.88 -13.41 2.59
C LYS A 281 -17.68 -14.34 2.61
N ILE A 282 -16.66 -13.96 3.36
CA ILE A 282 -15.48 -14.80 3.60
C ILE A 282 -15.89 -16.07 4.34
N THR A 283 -15.59 -17.23 3.76
CA THR A 283 -15.83 -18.52 4.40
C THR A 283 -14.99 -18.66 5.68
N PRO A 284 -15.57 -19.06 6.83
CA PRO A 284 -14.87 -19.11 8.13
C PRO A 284 -13.55 -19.87 8.15
N VAL A 285 -13.39 -20.88 7.29
CA VAL A 285 -12.15 -21.68 7.20
C VAL A 285 -10.91 -20.86 6.82
N TYR A 286 -11.09 -19.69 6.19
CA TYR A 286 -10.01 -18.80 5.78
C TYR A 286 -9.70 -17.70 6.81
N TRP A 287 -10.47 -17.58 7.89
CA TRP A 287 -10.35 -16.43 8.79
C TRP A 287 -9.00 -16.34 9.47
N GLU A 288 -8.49 -17.45 9.98
CA GLU A 288 -7.17 -17.48 10.64
C GLU A 288 -6.05 -17.13 9.66
N ALA A 289 -6.06 -17.74 8.47
CA ALA A 289 -5.08 -17.47 7.42
C ALA A 289 -5.14 -16.01 6.94
N LEU A 290 -6.34 -15.42 6.83
CA LEU A 290 -6.48 -14.01 6.46
C LEU A 290 -5.96 -13.07 7.54
N LYS A 291 -6.24 -13.35 8.82
CA LYS A 291 -5.66 -12.56 9.93
C LYS A 291 -4.14 -12.66 9.92
N ALA A 292 -3.60 -13.87 9.78
CA ALA A 292 -2.17 -14.12 9.75
C ALA A 292 -1.45 -13.39 8.59
N SER A 293 -2.11 -13.19 7.46
CA SER A 293 -1.54 -12.41 6.34
C SER A 293 -1.20 -10.95 6.68
N LEU A 294 -1.81 -10.38 7.75
CA LEU A 294 -1.47 -9.06 8.29
C LEU A 294 -0.47 -9.13 9.46
N GLN A 295 -0.14 -10.33 9.94
CA GLN A 295 0.74 -10.57 11.09
C GLN A 295 2.16 -10.94 10.68
N ILE A 296 2.39 -11.34 9.42
CA ILE A 296 3.73 -11.62 8.92
C ILE A 296 4.50 -10.33 8.58
N PRO A 297 5.83 -10.26 8.79
CA PRO A 297 6.63 -9.05 8.59
C PRO A 297 6.56 -8.45 7.17
N GLN A 298 6.37 -9.30 6.16
CA GLN A 298 6.34 -8.91 4.75
C GLN A 298 5.02 -8.25 4.35
N SER A 299 4.01 -8.23 5.23
CA SER A 299 2.67 -7.73 4.87
C SER A 299 2.69 -6.26 4.45
N ILE A 300 2.13 -5.99 3.26
CA ILE A 300 1.79 -4.65 2.76
C ILE A 300 0.27 -4.44 2.80
N GLY A 301 -0.46 -5.28 3.51
CA GLY A 301 -1.89 -5.11 3.71
C GLY A 301 -2.74 -5.70 2.59
N ILE A 302 -4.02 -5.31 2.60
CA ILE A 302 -5.04 -5.90 1.74
C ILE A 302 -5.87 -4.78 1.11
N ALA A 303 -5.99 -4.76 -0.22
CA ALA A 303 -6.94 -3.90 -0.92
C ALA A 303 -8.16 -4.72 -1.34
N GLY A 304 -9.36 -4.29 -0.99
CA GLY A 304 -10.55 -5.07 -1.29
C GLY A 304 -11.83 -4.33 -0.93
N GLY A 305 -12.96 -4.94 -1.26
CA GLY A 305 -14.27 -4.37 -0.96
C GLY A 305 -15.24 -4.48 -2.12
N ARG A 306 -16.51 -4.20 -1.82
CA ARG A 306 -17.60 -4.24 -2.80
C ARG A 306 -17.37 -3.18 -3.88
N PRO A 307 -18.00 -3.32 -5.07
CA PRO A 307 -17.98 -2.28 -6.08
C PRO A 307 -18.31 -0.90 -5.50
N SER A 308 -17.48 0.09 -5.82
CA SER A 308 -17.56 1.47 -5.29
C SER A 308 -17.39 1.62 -3.77
N ALA A 309 -16.89 0.60 -3.07
CA ALA A 309 -16.67 0.57 -1.62
C ALA A 309 -15.38 -0.19 -1.25
N SER A 310 -14.26 0.16 -1.90
CA SER A 310 -12.94 -0.43 -1.64
C SER A 310 -12.24 0.26 -0.47
N HIS A 311 -11.53 -0.51 0.34
CA HIS A 311 -10.71 -0.05 1.46
C HIS A 311 -9.31 -0.68 1.39
N TYR A 312 -8.37 -0.06 2.09
CA TYR A 312 -7.02 -0.59 2.29
C TYR A 312 -6.85 -1.02 3.75
N PHE A 313 -6.90 -2.33 4.01
CA PHE A 313 -6.77 -2.90 5.33
C PHE A 313 -5.30 -3.06 5.72
N VAL A 314 -4.92 -2.48 6.85
CA VAL A 314 -3.52 -2.40 7.32
C VAL A 314 -3.28 -3.13 8.63
N GLY A 315 -4.34 -3.48 9.35
CA GLY A 315 -4.19 -4.11 10.66
C GLY A 315 -5.38 -4.94 11.10
N VAL A 316 -5.17 -5.68 12.18
CA VAL A 316 -6.16 -6.60 12.74
C VAL A 316 -6.03 -6.69 14.27
N GLN A 317 -7.16 -6.79 14.97
CA GLN A 317 -7.25 -7.13 16.38
C GLN A 317 -8.48 -8.04 16.54
N GLY A 318 -8.23 -9.30 16.88
CA GLY A 318 -9.27 -10.33 16.88
C GLY A 318 -9.93 -10.49 15.53
N ASN A 319 -11.24 -10.29 15.49
CA ASN A 319 -12.04 -10.38 14.27
C ASN A 319 -12.33 -9.00 13.63
N ASN A 320 -11.69 -7.94 14.11
CA ASN A 320 -11.80 -6.59 13.53
C ASN A 320 -10.58 -6.29 12.68
N PHE A 321 -10.80 -5.82 11.46
CA PHE A 321 -9.77 -5.33 10.55
C PHE A 321 -9.82 -3.81 10.50
N TYR A 322 -8.66 -3.17 10.60
CA TYR A 322 -8.50 -1.72 10.53
C TYR A 322 -8.06 -1.30 9.14
N TYR A 323 -8.62 -0.20 8.65
CA TYR A 323 -8.41 0.23 7.27
C TYR A 323 -8.32 1.74 7.10
N LEU A 324 -7.66 2.12 6.01
CA LEU A 324 -7.66 3.46 5.43
C LEU A 324 -8.80 3.55 4.39
N ASP A 325 -9.61 4.59 4.52
CA ASP A 325 -10.85 4.77 3.74
C ASP A 325 -10.68 5.83 2.65
N PRO A 326 -10.71 5.47 1.35
CA PRO A 326 -10.48 6.43 0.29
C PRO A 326 -11.68 7.36 0.00
N HIS A 327 -12.86 7.15 0.61
CA HIS A 327 -14.12 7.76 0.16
C HIS A 327 -14.34 9.22 0.57
N SER A 328 -13.29 9.95 0.91
CA SER A 328 -13.32 11.38 1.19
C SER A 328 -12.67 12.14 0.04
N THR A 329 -13.40 13.03 -0.63
CA THR A 329 -12.81 13.83 -1.71
C THR A 329 -11.99 14.99 -1.14
N ARG A 330 -10.71 15.06 -1.53
CA ARG A 330 -9.76 16.12 -1.17
C ARG A 330 -9.31 16.89 -2.42
N PRO A 331 -8.72 18.10 -2.30
CA PRO A 331 -8.03 18.74 -3.42
C PRO A 331 -6.92 17.83 -3.97
N LEU A 332 -6.61 17.96 -5.26
CA LEU A 332 -5.50 17.25 -5.92
C LEU A 332 -4.19 17.37 -5.14
N LEU A 333 -3.37 16.33 -5.15
CA LEU A 333 -1.98 16.40 -4.71
C LEU A 333 -1.12 16.95 -5.87
N PRO A 334 -0.49 18.12 -5.73
CA PRO A 334 0.20 18.78 -6.84
C PRO A 334 1.45 18.03 -7.27
N PHE A 335 1.75 18.04 -8.56
CA PHE A 335 2.98 17.43 -9.06
C PHE A 335 4.19 18.34 -8.82
N HIS A 336 5.23 17.78 -8.24
CA HIS A 336 6.54 18.40 -8.10
C HIS A 336 7.57 17.55 -8.85
N PRO A 337 8.28 18.11 -9.84
CA PRO A 337 9.29 17.36 -10.56
C PRO A 337 10.41 16.94 -9.60
N PRO A 338 11.00 15.74 -9.78
CA PRO A 338 12.16 15.34 -9.01
C PRO A 338 13.29 16.37 -9.19
N SER A 339 13.96 16.73 -8.09
CA SER A 339 15.06 17.69 -8.12
C SER A 339 16.19 17.15 -9.01
N LEU A 340 16.52 17.84 -10.10
CA LEU A 340 17.72 17.56 -10.91
C LEU A 340 18.99 17.89 -10.10
N ALA A 341 19.33 17.04 -9.13
CA ALA A 341 20.52 17.22 -8.30
C ALA A 341 21.35 15.92 -8.23
N ALA A 342 21.60 15.29 -9.38
CA ALA A 342 22.58 14.19 -9.49
C ALA A 342 23.12 13.96 -10.92
N ALA A 343 23.11 14.96 -11.81
CA ALA A 343 23.87 14.91 -13.06
C ALA A 343 25.11 15.79 -12.90
N THR A 344 26.12 15.29 -12.20
CA THR A 344 27.43 15.95 -12.09
C THR A 344 28.16 15.88 -13.42
N SER A 345 28.52 17.06 -13.91
CA SER A 345 29.81 17.41 -14.50
C SER A 345 30.43 16.42 -15.49
N ASP A 346 30.38 16.77 -16.78
CA ASP A 346 31.58 16.92 -17.59
C ASP A 346 31.21 17.45 -18.98
N THR A 347 31.60 18.69 -19.29
CA THR A 347 32.17 19.06 -20.60
C THR A 347 32.74 20.48 -20.58
N PRO A 348 33.85 20.73 -21.28
CA PRO A 348 34.73 21.86 -21.05
C PRO A 348 34.26 23.12 -21.80
N ASN A 349 34.67 24.26 -21.23
CA ASN A 349 34.65 25.59 -21.84
C ASN A 349 35.13 25.57 -23.29
N LEU A 350 34.26 26.00 -24.21
CA LEU A 350 34.66 26.53 -25.51
C LEU A 350 34.13 27.96 -25.65
N THR A 351 35.09 28.87 -25.64
CA THR A 351 34.99 30.26 -26.03
C THR A 351 34.49 30.40 -27.46
N ALA A 352 33.46 31.22 -27.69
CA ALA A 352 33.21 31.82 -29.00
C ALA A 352 32.61 33.22 -28.84
N SER A 353 33.37 34.19 -29.33
CA SER A 353 33.07 35.61 -29.36
C SER A 353 32.15 35.98 -30.54
N THR A 354 31.36 37.04 -30.34
CA THR A 354 30.86 38.00 -31.34
C THR A 354 29.98 37.52 -32.49
N THR A 355 28.73 38.03 -32.53
CA THR A 355 28.35 39.04 -33.53
C THR A 355 27.01 39.71 -33.18
N SER A 356 27.06 41.04 -33.13
CA SER A 356 25.94 41.96 -32.97
C SER A 356 25.21 42.19 -34.30
N VAL A 357 23.88 42.09 -34.31
CA VAL A 357 23.05 42.75 -35.33
C VAL A 357 21.86 43.41 -34.63
N SER A 358 21.83 44.74 -34.75
CA SER A 358 20.75 45.61 -34.30
C SER A 358 19.63 45.66 -35.34
N SER A 359 18.38 45.60 -34.89
CA SER A 359 17.26 46.20 -35.63
C SER A 359 16.16 46.65 -34.66
N THR A 360 16.05 47.96 -34.56
CA THR A 360 15.01 48.78 -33.92
C THR A 360 13.63 48.61 -34.56
N THR A 361 12.60 48.49 -33.72
CA THR A 361 11.32 49.22 -33.89
C THR A 361 10.59 49.31 -32.55
N SER A 362 10.20 50.54 -32.21
CA SER A 362 9.57 50.99 -30.98
C SER A 362 8.10 50.55 -30.86
N SER A 363 7.67 50.13 -29.68
CA SER A 363 6.30 50.34 -29.18
C SER A 363 6.24 50.18 -27.65
N THR A 364 5.44 51.05 -27.05
CA THR A 364 5.47 51.49 -25.65
C THR A 364 5.13 50.41 -24.62
N THR A 365 5.97 50.40 -23.60
CA THR A 365 6.01 49.63 -22.35
C THR A 365 4.79 49.81 -21.43
N ILE A 366 4.22 48.70 -20.94
CA ILE A 366 3.88 48.53 -19.51
C ILE A 366 4.52 47.21 -19.08
N VAL A 367 5.63 47.30 -18.35
CA VAL A 367 6.39 46.18 -17.77
C VAL A 367 5.90 46.00 -16.32
N PRO A 368 5.39 44.83 -15.91
CA PRO A 368 5.30 44.50 -14.50
C PRO A 368 6.71 44.17 -13.97
N PRO A 369 7.02 44.45 -12.70
CA PRO A 369 8.36 44.26 -12.16
C PRO A 369 8.76 42.79 -12.21
N ALA A 370 9.90 42.54 -12.85
CA ALA A 370 10.61 41.28 -12.80
C ALA A 370 11.43 41.22 -11.50
N ASP A 371 10.87 40.58 -10.48
CA ASP A 371 11.55 40.01 -9.32
C ASP A 371 10.57 38.98 -8.76
N SER A 372 10.68 37.70 -9.08
CA SER A 372 11.59 36.82 -8.37
C SER A 372 12.03 35.66 -9.27
N ILE A 373 13.31 35.62 -9.63
CA ILE A 373 13.97 34.34 -9.89
C ILE A 373 13.78 33.51 -8.60
N PRO A 374 13.20 32.30 -8.63
CA PRO A 374 13.17 31.48 -7.44
C PRO A 374 14.63 31.25 -7.04
N ALA A 375 14.98 31.63 -5.82
CA ALA A 375 16.26 31.25 -5.22
C ALA A 375 16.44 29.74 -5.40
N PRO A 376 17.67 29.24 -5.60
CA PRO A 376 17.92 27.80 -5.65
C PRO A 376 17.27 27.18 -4.41
N SER A 377 16.32 26.28 -4.63
CA SER A 377 15.55 25.64 -3.56
C SER A 377 16.53 25.06 -2.56
N ASP A 378 16.45 25.51 -1.30
CA ASP A 378 17.32 25.01 -0.23
C ASP A 378 17.26 23.48 -0.25
N PRO A 379 18.44 22.82 -0.28
CA PRO A 379 18.69 21.45 0.09
C PRO A 379 17.55 20.75 0.80
N ARG A 380 17.17 21.42 1.89
CA ARG A 380 16.45 20.96 3.08
C ARG A 380 14.95 21.21 3.06
N GLN A 381 14.37 21.84 2.03
CA GLN A 381 12.92 22.02 1.96
C GLN A 381 12.24 20.77 1.40
N SER A 382 11.25 20.24 2.11
CA SER A 382 10.35 19.19 1.61
C SER A 382 9.67 19.66 0.33
N LEU A 383 9.49 18.75 -0.64
CA LEU A 383 8.79 19.03 -1.89
C LEU A 383 7.35 19.55 -1.66
N TYR A 384 6.72 19.11 -0.56
CA TYR A 384 5.36 19.47 -0.19
C TYR A 384 5.31 20.32 1.09
N PRO A 385 4.37 21.29 1.18
CA PRO A 385 4.03 21.92 2.44
C PRO A 385 3.33 20.94 3.40
N PRO A 386 3.37 21.16 4.72
CA PRO A 386 2.69 20.29 5.70
C PRO A 386 1.19 20.12 5.45
N SER A 387 0.53 21.14 4.89
CA SER A 387 -0.89 21.08 4.51
C SER A 387 -1.19 20.01 3.47
N ASP A 388 -0.28 19.77 2.52
CA ASP A 388 -0.47 18.78 1.47
C ASP A 388 -0.12 17.38 1.99
N LEU A 389 0.96 17.26 2.77
CA LEU A 389 1.37 16.00 3.41
C LEU A 389 0.31 15.46 4.37
N SER A 390 -0.32 16.32 5.18
CA SER A 390 -1.42 15.91 6.08
C SER A 390 -2.64 15.42 5.30
N THR A 391 -2.77 15.75 4.01
CA THR A 391 -3.81 15.18 3.17
C THR A 391 -3.57 13.70 2.80
N CYS A 392 -2.38 13.17 3.06
CA CYS A 392 -1.97 11.80 2.73
C CYS A 392 -1.79 10.91 3.97
N HIS A 393 -2.15 11.41 5.16
CA HIS A 393 -2.00 10.72 6.44
C HIS A 393 -3.26 10.88 7.30
N THR A 394 -3.50 9.96 8.22
CA THR A 394 -4.64 10.05 9.13
C THR A 394 -4.45 9.23 10.39
N ARG A 395 -4.70 9.86 11.54
CA ARG A 395 -4.82 9.17 12.84
C ARG A 395 -6.23 8.60 13.09
N ARG A 396 -7.19 8.82 12.18
CA ARG A 396 -8.57 8.36 12.34
C ARG A 396 -8.70 6.87 12.03
N ILE A 397 -8.84 6.07 13.07
CA ILE A 397 -9.07 4.62 12.95
C ILE A 397 -10.49 4.34 12.47
N ARG A 398 -10.59 3.39 11.54
CA ARG A 398 -11.85 2.76 11.13
C ARG A 398 -11.70 1.26 11.21
N ARG A 399 -12.79 0.55 11.49
CA ARG A 399 -12.78 -0.92 11.60
C ARG A 399 -13.95 -1.56 10.87
N LEU A 400 -13.74 -2.80 10.43
CA LEU A 400 -14.75 -3.66 9.85
C LEU A 400 -14.63 -5.06 10.47
N GLN A 401 -15.74 -5.72 10.77
CA GLN A 401 -15.65 -7.12 11.20
C GLN A 401 -15.33 -8.02 9.99
N ILE A 402 -14.56 -9.08 10.20
CA ILE A 402 -14.21 -10.04 9.14
C ILE A 402 -15.43 -10.60 8.39
N ARG A 403 -16.57 -10.72 9.07
CA ARG A 403 -17.85 -11.18 8.49
C ARG A 403 -18.48 -10.20 7.51
N GLU A 404 -18.09 -8.93 7.58
CA GLU A 404 -18.59 -7.84 6.74
C GLU A 404 -17.66 -7.54 5.56
N MET A 405 -16.43 -8.05 5.59
CA MET A 405 -15.46 -7.92 4.50
C MET A 405 -15.96 -8.61 3.23
N ASP A 406 -15.63 -8.00 2.08
CA ASP A 406 -15.89 -8.61 0.78
C ASP A 406 -14.92 -9.79 0.56
N PRO A 407 -15.38 -10.92 -0.01
CA PRO A 407 -14.49 -12.05 -0.26
C PRO A 407 -13.47 -11.80 -1.38
N SER A 408 -13.67 -10.81 -2.25
CA SER A 408 -12.75 -10.45 -3.33
C SER A 408 -11.74 -9.39 -2.88
N MET A 409 -10.46 -9.75 -2.90
CA MET A 409 -9.39 -8.89 -2.38
C MET A 409 -8.04 -9.15 -3.05
N LEU A 410 -7.14 -8.20 -2.87
CA LEU A 410 -5.74 -8.23 -3.27
C LEU A 410 -4.88 -8.19 -2.01
N LEU A 411 -4.19 -9.28 -1.70
CA LEU A 411 -3.19 -9.33 -0.62
C LEU A 411 -1.85 -8.90 -1.20
N ALA A 412 -1.06 -8.15 -0.43
CA ALA A 412 0.23 -7.65 -0.87
C ALA A 412 1.34 -7.99 0.14
N PHE A 413 2.48 -8.44 -0.36
CA PHE A 413 3.65 -8.78 0.44
C PHE A 413 4.93 -8.24 -0.20
N LEU A 414 5.80 -7.59 0.56
CA LEU A 414 7.09 -7.11 0.10
C LEU A 414 8.18 -8.06 0.55
N VAL A 415 8.93 -8.61 -0.41
CA VAL A 415 10.04 -9.52 -0.16
C VAL A 415 11.32 -8.92 -0.72
N THR A 416 12.30 -8.72 0.16
CA THR A 416 13.52 -7.95 -0.13
C THR A 416 14.77 -8.82 -0.32
N SER A 417 14.72 -10.09 0.05
CA SER A 417 15.82 -11.05 -0.14
C SER A 417 15.31 -12.49 -0.26
N GLU A 418 16.16 -13.43 -0.68
CA GLU A 418 15.79 -14.86 -0.69
C GLU A 418 15.49 -15.39 0.72
N ALA A 419 16.19 -14.92 1.76
CA ALA A 419 15.89 -15.32 3.13
C ALA A 419 14.50 -14.83 3.58
N ASP A 420 14.17 -13.58 3.22
CA ASP A 420 12.86 -12.97 3.45
C ASP A 420 11.76 -13.71 2.67
N TYR A 421 12.07 -14.22 1.47
CA TYR A 421 11.16 -15.07 0.69
C TYR A 421 10.83 -16.38 1.42
N GLN A 422 11.84 -17.05 1.98
CA GLN A 422 11.64 -18.30 2.71
C GLN A 422 10.81 -18.07 3.99
N ASP A 423 11.10 -17.00 4.74
CA ASP A 423 10.30 -16.61 5.91
C ASP A 423 8.84 -16.30 5.52
N TRP A 424 8.62 -15.56 4.43
CA TRP A 424 7.29 -15.34 3.88
C TRP A 424 6.58 -16.63 3.50
N LYS A 425 7.28 -17.54 2.79
CA LYS A 425 6.74 -18.84 2.34
C LYS A 425 6.29 -19.69 3.53
N GLU A 426 7.13 -19.79 4.55
CA GLU A 426 6.80 -20.45 5.81
C GLU A 426 5.59 -19.78 6.49
N GLY A 427 5.57 -18.45 6.55
CA GLY A 427 4.48 -17.68 7.16
C GLY A 427 3.12 -17.89 6.50
N VAL A 428 3.05 -17.92 5.16
CA VAL A 428 1.79 -18.12 4.43
C VAL A 428 1.34 -19.58 4.35
N GLN A 429 2.25 -20.55 4.54
CA GLN A 429 1.93 -21.98 4.56
C GLN A 429 1.69 -22.53 5.97
N GLY A 430 2.30 -21.93 7.00
CA GLY A 430 2.26 -22.37 8.41
C GLY A 430 1.00 -21.99 9.18
N VAL A 431 -0.01 -21.44 8.51
CA VAL A 431 -1.26 -20.98 9.14
C VAL A 431 -2.18 -22.14 9.51
N GLN A 432 -2.82 -22.04 10.67
CA GLN A 432 -3.87 -22.98 11.05
C GLN A 432 -5.10 -22.81 10.13
N GLY A 433 -5.67 -23.93 9.68
CA GLY A 433 -6.84 -23.94 8.80
C GLY A 433 -6.49 -23.96 7.32
N LYS A 434 -7.34 -23.37 6.47
CA LYS A 434 -7.10 -23.35 5.02
C LYS A 434 -6.36 -22.09 4.63
N SER A 435 -5.20 -22.23 4.00
CA SER A 435 -4.41 -21.08 3.56
C SER A 435 -5.16 -20.24 2.52
N VAL A 436 -4.84 -18.94 2.50
CA VAL A 436 -5.33 -17.94 1.54
C VAL A 436 -4.32 -17.67 0.41
N VAL A 437 -3.09 -18.18 0.53
CA VAL A 437 -2.03 -18.16 -0.49
C VAL A 437 -1.42 -19.55 -0.60
N HIS A 438 -1.26 -20.05 -1.82
CA HIS A 438 -0.69 -21.37 -2.06
C HIS A 438 0.60 -21.23 -2.86
N VAL A 439 1.74 -21.55 -2.26
CA VAL A 439 3.02 -21.56 -2.96
C VAL A 439 3.24 -22.93 -3.60
N GLN A 440 3.46 -22.95 -4.91
CA GLN A 440 3.75 -24.15 -5.70
C GLN A 440 5.07 -23.96 -6.46
N ASP A 441 5.82 -25.03 -6.68
CA ASP A 441 7.14 -24.93 -7.33
C ASP A 441 7.05 -24.45 -8.79
N LYS A 442 6.03 -24.93 -9.53
CA LYS A 442 5.83 -24.64 -10.95
C LYS A 442 4.35 -24.53 -11.30
N GLU A 443 4.05 -23.73 -12.32
CA GLU A 443 2.71 -23.69 -12.89
C GLU A 443 2.37 -25.03 -13.58
N PRO A 444 1.19 -25.63 -13.30
CA PRO A 444 0.78 -26.83 -14.00
C PRO A 444 0.59 -26.54 -15.50
N PRO A 445 0.94 -27.49 -16.39
CA PRO A 445 0.72 -27.32 -17.81
C PRO A 445 -0.77 -27.08 -18.09
N PRO A 446 -1.12 -26.31 -19.14
CA PRO A 446 -2.51 -26.07 -19.51
C PRO A 446 -3.23 -27.41 -19.66
N ARG A 447 -4.38 -27.57 -19.00
CA ARG A 447 -5.23 -28.76 -19.17
C ARG A 447 -5.61 -28.87 -20.66
N GLY A 448 -5.07 -29.86 -21.37
CA GLY A 448 -5.34 -30.07 -22.79
C GLY A 448 -4.14 -30.47 -23.67
N GLN A 449 -2.92 -30.56 -23.14
CA GLN A 449 -1.86 -31.30 -23.85
C GLN A 449 -2.09 -32.80 -23.66
N GLU A 450 -2.52 -33.46 -24.74
CA GLU A 450 -2.51 -34.92 -24.84
C GLU A 450 -1.11 -35.43 -24.49
N ARG A 451 -1.02 -36.32 -23.50
CA ARG A 451 0.21 -37.08 -23.29
C ARG A 451 0.48 -37.88 -24.56
N GLU A 452 1.66 -37.76 -25.15
CA GLU A 452 2.14 -38.57 -26.30
C GLU A 452 2.14 -40.11 -26.08
N GLY A 453 1.58 -40.61 -24.97
CA GLY A 453 1.45 -42.04 -24.67
C GLY A 453 0.02 -42.50 -24.34
N ALA A 454 -1.01 -41.68 -24.52
CA ALA A 454 -2.39 -42.05 -24.17
C ALA A 454 -3.16 -42.79 -25.28
N ILE A 455 -2.51 -43.11 -26.40
CA ILE A 455 -3.15 -43.76 -27.56
C ILE A 455 -3.12 -45.30 -27.45
N ASP A 456 -2.41 -45.87 -26.47
CA ASP A 456 -2.20 -47.32 -26.36
C ASP A 456 -3.04 -48.00 -25.25
N GLU A 457 -3.90 -47.26 -24.53
CA GLU A 457 -4.75 -47.79 -23.45
C GLU A 457 -6.25 -47.69 -23.77
N VAL A 458 -6.66 -48.08 -24.97
CA VAL A 458 -8.08 -48.34 -25.25
C VAL A 458 -8.22 -49.76 -25.79
N GLU A 459 -8.27 -50.73 -24.88
CA GLU A 459 -8.81 -52.05 -25.21
C GLU A 459 -10.32 -51.91 -25.44
N SER A 460 -10.75 -52.14 -26.69
CA SER A 460 -12.15 -52.28 -27.05
C SER A 460 -12.72 -53.56 -26.42
N TRP A 461 -13.66 -53.40 -25.48
CA TRP A 461 -14.42 -54.52 -24.94
C TRP A 461 -15.51 -54.90 -25.96
N ASP A 462 -15.23 -55.93 -26.75
CA ASP A 462 -16.23 -56.56 -27.62
C ASP A 462 -17.26 -57.32 -26.77
N GLU A 463 -18.52 -56.98 -26.99
CA GLU A 463 -19.70 -57.51 -26.30
C GLU A 463 -20.13 -58.84 -26.96
N ASP A 464 -19.53 -59.95 -26.52
CA ASP A 464 -19.92 -61.29 -26.98
C ASP A 464 -21.18 -61.80 -26.24
N GLY A 465 -22.29 -61.85 -26.98
CA GLY A 465 -23.19 -63.00 -27.07
C GLY A 465 -23.79 -63.60 -25.79
N LEU A 466 -25.05 -63.25 -25.51
CA LEU A 466 -25.97 -64.15 -24.79
C LEU A 466 -26.95 -64.78 -25.79
N GLN A 467 -26.75 -66.08 -26.02
CA GLN A 467 -27.78 -67.03 -26.47
C GLN A 467 -28.73 -67.36 -25.33
#